data_AF-A0A7J2HT65-F1
#
_entry.id   AF-A0A7J2HT65-F1
#
_cell.length_a   1.000
_cell.length_b   1.000
_cell.length_c   1.000
_cell.angle_alpha   90.00
_cell.angle_beta   90.00
_cell.angle_gamma   90.00
#
_symmetry.space_group_name_H-M   'P 1'
#
loop_
_entity.id
_entity.type
_entity.pdbx_description
1 polymer ?
#
loop_
_entity_poly.entity_id
_entity_poly.type
_entity_poly.pdbx_seq_one_letter_code
_entity_poly.pdbx_strand_id
1 'polypeptide(L)'
;MRYLAECLPDTLLVRTLTKRKVIHVGGKARLIKRMLKSGKRCKGIIDEDPGSLQPPQLKNFSQMRILETVKLKLCLDSRGNELIMLSPRFEEWILAAARESGLKLSSYNLPEDPDRLHEVINLDPRKLQKLLSALKEKSKMLKELSRILEE
;
A
#
# COMPACT_ATOMS: atom_id res chain seq x y z
N MET A 1 5.93 10.37 -13.58
CA MET A 1 5.13 9.94 -12.43
C MET A 1 5.97 10.01 -11.15
N ARG A 2 5.42 10.41 -10.01
CA ARG A 2 6.06 10.30 -8.68
C ARG A 2 5.33 9.26 -7.85
N TYR A 3 6.04 8.44 -7.09
CA TYR A 3 5.46 7.51 -6.12
C TYR A 3 5.61 8.08 -4.71
N LEU A 4 4.51 8.12 -3.97
CA LEU A 4 4.45 8.57 -2.59
C LEU A 4 3.87 7.45 -1.74
N ALA A 5 4.41 7.26 -0.55
CA ALA A 5 3.95 6.23 0.38
C ALA A 5 3.79 6.83 1.77
N GLU A 6 2.74 6.41 2.49
CA GLU A 6 2.45 6.90 3.83
C GLU A 6 3.50 6.40 4.82
N CYS A 7 3.68 5.08 4.91
CA CYS A 7 4.52 4.45 5.92
C CYS A 7 5.76 3.78 5.32
N LEU A 8 6.59 3.18 6.18
CA LEU A 8 7.76 2.42 5.75
C LEU A 8 7.36 1.08 5.07
N PRO A 9 6.44 0.28 5.62
CA PRO A 9 5.87 -0.89 4.93
C PRO A 9 5.38 -0.59 3.50
N ASP A 10 4.58 0.47 3.33
CA ASP A 10 4.11 0.93 2.02
C ASP A 10 5.25 1.26 1.05
N THR A 11 6.28 1.94 1.58
CA THR A 11 7.46 2.33 0.81
C THR A 11 8.18 1.09 0.29
N LEU A 12 8.31 0.05 1.14
CA LEU A 12 8.92 -1.22 0.77
C LEU A 12 8.08 -1.97 -0.25
N LEU A 13 6.75 -1.99 -0.09
CA LEU A 13 5.83 -2.61 -1.03
C LEU A 13 5.98 -2.00 -2.43
N VAL A 14 5.84 -0.68 -2.57
CA VAL A 14 5.93 -0.01 -3.87
C VAL A 14 7.32 -0.16 -4.48
N ARG A 15 8.39 -0.06 -3.69
CA ARG A 15 9.76 -0.28 -4.18
C ARG A 15 9.97 -1.71 -4.68
N THR A 16 9.43 -2.70 -3.98
CA THR A 16 9.56 -4.12 -4.36
C THR A 16 8.83 -4.41 -5.66
N LEU A 17 7.62 -3.86 -5.83
CA LEU A 17 6.82 -4.07 -7.04
C LEU A 17 7.41 -3.35 -8.25
N THR A 18 7.68 -2.05 -8.14
CA THR A 18 8.01 -1.18 -9.28
C THR A 18 9.50 -0.95 -9.53
N LYS A 19 10.36 -1.22 -8.54
CA LYS A 19 11.79 -0.82 -8.53
C LYS A 19 12.02 0.71 -8.68
N ARG A 20 10.98 1.54 -8.54
CA ARG A 20 11.06 3.01 -8.67
C ARG A 20 11.45 3.67 -7.35
N LYS A 21 11.92 4.92 -7.44
CA LYS A 21 12.12 5.78 -6.26
C LYS A 21 10.76 6.17 -5.68
N VAL A 22 10.57 5.89 -4.40
CA VAL A 22 9.37 6.22 -3.64
C VAL A 22 9.71 7.28 -2.59
N ILE A 23 8.87 8.30 -2.48
CA ILE A 23 8.98 9.34 -1.47
C ILE A 23 8.15 8.90 -0.26
N HIS A 24 8.82 8.45 0.79
CA HIS A 24 8.19 8.24 2.09
C HIS A 24 7.78 9.60 2.68
N VAL A 25 6.50 9.78 3.00
CA VAL A 25 5.95 11.05 3.48
C VAL A 25 5.74 11.05 4.99
N GLY A 26 5.39 9.90 5.57
CA GLY A 26 4.99 9.76 6.97
C GLY A 26 3.61 10.36 7.18
N GLY A 27 2.54 9.57 7.07
CA GLY A 27 1.18 9.96 7.47
C GLY A 27 0.24 10.40 6.33
N LYS A 28 -0.97 9.84 6.36
CA LYS A 28 -2.08 10.00 5.40
C LYS A 28 -2.36 11.43 4.97
N ALA A 29 -2.60 12.34 5.93
CA ALA A 29 -2.94 13.73 5.65
C ALA A 29 -1.80 14.49 4.93
N ARG A 30 -0.55 14.22 5.33
CA ARG A 30 0.64 14.84 4.70
C ARG A 30 0.84 14.32 3.28
N LEU A 31 0.63 13.01 3.06
CA LEU A 31 0.70 12.41 1.73
C LEU A 31 -0.33 13.03 0.79
N ILE A 32 -1.61 13.07 1.19
CA ILE A 32 -2.69 13.65 0.39
C ILE A 32 -2.41 15.12 0.06
N LYS A 33 -2.04 15.92 1.07
CA LYS A 33 -1.68 17.34 0.87
C LYS A 33 -0.52 17.50 -0.12
N ARG A 34 0.47 16.62 -0.07
CA ARG A 34 1.63 16.64 -0.96
C ARG A 34 1.27 16.26 -2.39
N MET A 35 0.38 15.29 -2.59
CA MET A 35 -0.14 14.93 -3.91
C MET A 35 -0.89 16.10 -4.55
N LEU A 36 -1.85 16.69 -3.82
CA LEU A 36 -2.66 17.81 -4.32
C LEU A 36 -1.83 19.06 -4.66
N LYS A 37 -0.74 19.29 -3.93
CA LYS A 37 0.20 20.40 -4.17
C LYS A 37 1.28 20.07 -5.21
N SER A 38 1.39 18.82 -5.66
CA SER A 38 2.41 18.43 -6.63
C SER A 38 2.08 19.01 -8.00
N GLY A 39 3.04 19.70 -8.63
CA GLY A 39 2.96 20.11 -10.04
C GLY A 39 3.21 18.97 -11.04
N LYS A 40 3.39 17.73 -10.56
CA LYS A 40 3.54 16.52 -11.38
C LYS A 40 2.56 15.46 -10.91
N ARG A 41 2.02 14.66 -11.83
CA ARG A 41 1.17 13.49 -11.51
C ARG A 41 1.88 12.54 -10.53
N CYS A 42 1.12 12.09 -9.54
CA CYS A 42 1.56 11.25 -8.45
C CYS A 42 0.70 9.99 -8.34
N LYS A 43 1.33 8.86 -7.99
CA LYS A 43 0.65 7.72 -7.37
C LYS A 43 0.98 7.68 -5.89
N GLY A 44 -0.03 7.73 -5.05
CA GLY A 44 0.08 7.62 -3.59
C GLY A 44 -0.43 6.27 -3.12
N ILE A 45 0.20 5.69 -2.10
CA ILE A 45 -0.33 4.52 -1.40
C ILE A 45 -0.54 4.86 0.08
N ILE A 46 -1.68 4.45 0.63
CA ILE A 46 -2.08 4.61 2.03
C ILE A 46 -2.83 3.38 2.52
N ASP A 47 -2.94 3.25 3.83
CA ASP A 47 -3.92 2.36 4.47
C ASP A 47 -5.29 3.04 4.54
N GLU A 48 -6.37 2.28 4.38
CA GLU A 48 -7.70 2.79 4.61
C GLU A 48 -7.90 3.14 6.10
N ASP A 49 -7.58 2.22 7.00
CA ASP A 49 -7.79 2.31 8.45
C ASP A 49 -9.17 2.87 8.82
N PRO A 50 -10.24 2.07 8.69
CA PRO A 50 -11.60 2.55 8.92
C PRO A 50 -11.84 3.08 10.35
N GLY A 51 -11.03 2.64 11.33
CA GLY A 51 -11.07 3.15 12.71
C GLY A 51 -10.36 4.48 12.95
N SER A 52 -9.71 5.06 11.93
CA SER A 52 -8.96 6.33 12.04
C SER A 52 -9.72 7.51 11.41
N LEU A 53 -9.49 8.71 11.94
CA LEU A 53 -10.02 9.94 11.35
C LEU A 53 -9.46 10.14 9.93
N GLN A 54 -10.35 10.16 8.94
CA GLN A 54 -9.97 10.33 7.55
C GLN A 54 -9.71 11.81 7.23
N PRO A 55 -8.63 12.15 6.48
CA PRO A 55 -8.34 13.53 6.12
C PRO A 55 -9.45 14.15 5.26
N PRO A 56 -9.96 15.35 5.58
CA PRO A 56 -11.02 16.00 4.80
C PRO A 56 -10.65 16.21 3.32
N GLN A 57 -9.36 16.28 3.02
CA GLN A 57 -8.84 16.44 1.66
C GLN A 57 -9.03 15.20 0.78
N LEU A 58 -9.37 14.03 1.36
CA LEU A 58 -9.68 12.82 0.60
C LEU A 58 -10.84 13.03 -0.37
N LYS A 59 -11.78 13.94 -0.04
CA LYS A 59 -12.91 14.33 -0.91
C LYS A 59 -12.49 14.92 -2.26
N ASN A 60 -11.23 15.34 -2.42
CA ASN A 60 -10.72 15.84 -3.71
C ASN A 60 -10.43 14.70 -4.70
N PHE A 61 -10.42 13.44 -4.23
CA PHE A 61 -10.33 12.25 -5.07
C PHE A 61 -11.74 11.69 -5.29
N SER A 62 -12.48 12.31 -6.23
CA SER A 62 -13.91 12.07 -6.41
C SER A 62 -14.24 10.80 -7.19
N GLN A 63 -13.31 10.29 -8.00
CA GLN A 63 -13.51 9.06 -8.78
C GLN A 63 -12.96 7.88 -8.01
N MET A 64 -13.83 7.05 -7.44
CA MET A 64 -13.45 5.85 -6.69
C MET A 64 -13.80 4.58 -7.46
N ARG A 65 -12.85 3.66 -7.58
CA ARG A 65 -13.04 2.29 -8.05
C ARG A 65 -12.65 1.32 -6.93
N ILE A 66 -13.56 0.44 -6.54
CA ILE A 66 -13.30 -0.58 -5.53
C ILE A 66 -12.98 -1.91 -6.25
N LEU A 67 -11.87 -2.51 -5.88
CA LEU A 67 -11.41 -3.81 -6.37
C LEU A 67 -11.48 -4.83 -5.23
N GLU A 68 -12.68 -5.34 -4.97
CA GLU A 68 -12.97 -6.23 -3.83
C GLU A 68 -12.09 -7.48 -3.81
N THR A 69 -11.84 -8.08 -4.98
CA THR A 69 -11.06 -9.32 -5.12
C THR A 69 -9.61 -9.17 -4.67
N VAL A 70 -9.05 -7.97 -4.76
CA VAL A 70 -7.68 -7.66 -4.34
C VAL A 70 -7.63 -6.66 -3.19
N LYS A 71 -8.79 -6.34 -2.59
CA LYS A 71 -8.95 -5.45 -1.43
C LYS A 71 -8.26 -4.08 -1.60
N LEU A 72 -8.45 -3.46 -2.77
CA LEU A 72 -7.92 -2.14 -3.08
C LEU A 72 -9.05 -1.15 -3.36
N LYS A 73 -8.84 0.11 -2.99
CA LYS A 73 -9.64 1.25 -3.49
C LYS A 73 -8.74 2.18 -4.26
N LEU A 74 -9.14 2.52 -5.49
CA LEU A 74 -8.41 3.44 -6.35
C LEU A 74 -9.19 4.74 -6.45
N CYS A 75 -8.57 5.85 -6.07
CA CYS A 75 -9.21 7.15 -6.04
C CYS A 75 -8.43 8.11 -6.94
N LEU A 76 -9.09 8.82 -7.86
CA LEU A 76 -8.47 9.80 -8.77
C LEU A 76 -8.93 11.22 -8.46
N ASP A 77 -8.00 12.17 -8.53
CA ASP A 77 -8.32 13.59 -8.50
C ASP A 77 -8.43 14.19 -9.91
N SER A 78 -8.90 15.45 -9.99
CA SER A 78 -9.07 16.17 -11.26
C SER A 78 -7.77 16.45 -12.03
N ARG A 79 -6.60 16.26 -11.40
CA ARG A 79 -5.27 16.44 -12.01
C ARG A 79 -4.66 15.12 -12.48
N GLY A 80 -5.37 14.01 -12.28
CA GLY A 80 -4.90 12.67 -12.59
C GLY A 80 -3.85 12.15 -11.60
N ASN A 81 -3.87 12.63 -10.35
CA ASN A 81 -3.20 11.95 -9.26
C ASN A 81 -4.04 10.74 -8.85
N GLU A 82 -3.38 9.62 -8.61
CA GLU A 82 -4.01 8.36 -8.23
C GLU A 82 -3.62 8.00 -6.80
N LEU A 83 -4.62 7.79 -5.95
CA LEU A 83 -4.47 7.33 -4.57
C LEU A 83 -4.94 5.88 -4.49
N ILE A 84 -4.05 5.00 -4.07
CA ILE A 84 -4.27 3.58 -3.90
C ILE A 84 -4.41 3.32 -2.40
N MET A 85 -5.55 2.79 -1.98
CA MET A 85 -5.82 2.49 -0.57
C MET A 85 -5.83 0.97 -0.37
N LEU A 86 -4.99 0.48 0.55
CA LEU A 86 -5.03 -0.90 1.03
C LEU A 86 -6.19 -1.03 2.03
N SER A 87 -7.04 -2.05 1.87
CA SER A 87 -8.22 -2.25 2.71
C SER A 87 -8.16 -3.57 3.48
N PRO A 88 -8.37 -3.57 4.82
CA PRO A 88 -8.56 -2.41 5.69
C PRO A 88 -7.25 -1.72 6.12
N ARG A 89 -6.19 -2.48 6.44
CA ARG A 89 -4.83 -1.99 6.74
C ARG A 89 -3.80 -2.84 6.02
N PHE A 90 -2.55 -2.40 6.00
CA PHE A 90 -1.43 -3.08 5.37
C PHE A 90 -1.29 -4.53 5.85
N GLU A 91 -1.38 -4.74 7.16
CA GLU A 91 -1.16 -6.04 7.79
C GLU A 91 -2.25 -7.04 7.40
N GLU A 92 -3.53 -6.68 7.47
CA GLU A 92 -4.61 -7.55 6.99
C GLU A 92 -4.53 -7.80 5.49
N TRP A 93 -4.12 -6.79 4.72
CA TRP A 93 -3.94 -6.93 3.28
C TRP A 93 -2.83 -7.91 2.94
N ILE A 94 -1.68 -7.83 3.64
CA ILE A 94 -0.55 -8.74 3.39
C ILE A 94 -0.83 -10.16 3.87
N LEU A 95 -1.57 -10.32 4.98
CA LEU A 95 -2.05 -11.62 5.43
C LEU A 95 -3.01 -12.24 4.41
N ALA A 96 -3.91 -11.45 3.82
CA ALA A 96 -4.79 -11.91 2.76
C ALA A 96 -4.01 -12.36 1.52
N ALA A 97 -3.00 -11.59 1.10
CA ALA A 97 -2.13 -11.96 -0.02
C ALA A 97 -1.32 -13.24 0.24
N ALA A 98 -0.84 -13.43 1.47
CA ALA A 98 -0.16 -14.66 1.86
C ALA A 98 -1.09 -15.89 1.84
N ARG A 99 -2.30 -15.75 2.40
CA ARG A 99 -3.31 -16.83 2.36
C ARG A 99 -3.71 -17.18 0.92
N GLU A 100 -3.94 -16.18 0.08
CA GLU A 100 -4.27 -16.36 -1.34
C GLU A 100 -3.18 -17.10 -2.11
N SER A 101 -1.90 -16.84 -1.80
CA SER A 101 -0.75 -17.48 -2.44
C SER A 101 -0.29 -18.78 -1.77
N GLY A 102 -1.00 -19.26 -0.74
CA GLY A 102 -0.63 -20.44 0.03
C GLY A 102 0.68 -20.31 0.82
N LEU A 103 1.15 -19.09 1.07
CA LEU A 103 2.34 -18.81 1.87
C LEU A 103 1.97 -18.67 3.35
N LYS A 104 2.80 -19.27 4.21
CA LYS A 104 2.73 -19.10 5.66
C LYS A 104 3.72 -18.02 6.10
N LEU A 105 3.30 -17.07 6.93
CA LEU A 105 4.18 -16.01 7.44
C LEU A 105 5.24 -16.56 8.39
N SER A 106 4.95 -17.65 9.08
CA SER A 106 5.90 -18.35 9.97
C SER A 106 7.18 -18.78 9.24
N SER A 107 7.09 -19.14 7.95
CA SER A 107 8.26 -19.45 7.11
C SER A 107 9.21 -18.25 6.94
N TYR A 108 8.77 -17.04 7.27
CA TYR A 108 9.54 -15.80 7.20
C TYR A 108 9.81 -15.20 8.60
N ASN A 109 9.54 -15.95 9.67
CA ASN A 109 9.63 -15.48 11.07
C ASN A 109 8.76 -14.24 11.33
N LEU A 110 7.56 -14.21 10.74
CA LEU A 110 6.54 -13.18 10.91
C LEU A 110 5.30 -13.80 11.58
N PRO A 111 4.63 -13.05 12.48
CA PRO A 111 3.39 -13.49 13.11
C PRO A 111 2.20 -13.40 12.14
N GLU A 112 1.15 -14.21 12.36
CA GLU A 112 -0.10 -14.16 11.58
C GLU A 112 -1.18 -13.24 12.18
N ASP A 113 -0.91 -12.73 13.39
CA ASP A 113 -1.73 -11.73 14.04
C ASP A 113 -1.39 -10.32 13.49
N PRO A 114 -2.38 -9.54 13.00
CA PRO A 114 -2.14 -8.24 12.38
C PRO A 114 -1.41 -7.24 13.29
N ASP A 115 -1.78 -7.17 14.57
CA ASP A 115 -1.22 -6.17 15.48
C ASP A 115 0.23 -6.51 15.86
N ARG A 116 0.53 -7.78 16.11
CA ARG A 116 1.93 -8.24 16.24
C ARG A 116 2.72 -8.09 14.95
N LEU A 117 2.09 -8.28 13.79
CA LEU A 117 2.75 -8.12 12.50
C LEU A 117 3.21 -6.68 12.32
N HIS A 118 2.35 -5.71 12.66
CA HIS A 118 2.67 -4.29 12.65
C HIS A 118 3.96 -3.98 13.43
N GLU A 119 4.07 -4.49 14.66
CA GLU A 119 5.27 -4.30 15.49
C GLU A 119 6.52 -4.88 14.80
N VAL A 120 6.45 -6.12 14.34
CA VAL A 120 7.61 -6.84 13.79
C VAL A 120 8.10 -6.25 12.48
N ILE A 121 7.19 -5.85 11.56
CA ILE A 121 7.60 -5.29 10.26
C ILE A 121 8.20 -3.89 10.38
N ASN A 122 7.77 -3.11 11.38
CA ASN A 122 8.35 -1.81 11.67
C ASN A 122 9.71 -1.93 12.37
N LEU A 123 9.92 -2.97 13.19
CA LEU A 123 11.20 -3.25 13.85
C LEU A 123 12.25 -3.85 12.92
N ASP A 124 11.89 -4.83 12.08
CA ASP A 124 12.81 -5.44 11.10
C ASP A 124 12.22 -5.47 9.67
N PRO A 125 12.39 -4.36 8.92
CA PRO A 125 11.97 -4.24 7.52
C PRO A 125 12.45 -5.35 6.58
N ARG A 126 13.57 -6.02 6.92
CA ARG A 126 14.17 -7.06 6.07
C ARG A 126 13.29 -8.31 6.02
N LYS A 127 12.57 -8.61 7.10
CA LYS A 127 11.61 -9.73 7.13
C LYS A 127 10.46 -9.48 6.17
N LEU A 128 9.90 -8.27 6.20
CA LEU A 128 8.86 -7.86 5.26
C LEU A 128 9.36 -7.93 3.82
N GLN A 129 10.58 -7.45 3.55
CA GLN A 129 11.16 -7.49 2.20
C GLN A 129 11.27 -8.92 1.62
N LYS A 130 11.64 -9.91 2.46
CA LYS A 130 11.69 -11.32 2.05
C LYS A 130 10.30 -11.86 1.70
N LEU A 131 9.30 -11.57 2.54
CA LEU A 131 7.90 -11.94 2.29
C LEU A 131 7.39 -11.30 1.00
N LEU A 132 7.59 -9.99 0.81
CA LEU A 132 7.16 -9.25 -0.38
C LEU A 132 7.77 -9.82 -1.66
N SER A 133 9.04 -10.22 -1.62
CA SER A 133 9.72 -10.83 -2.78
C SER A 133 9.07 -12.16 -3.18
N ALA A 134 8.69 -12.99 -2.21
CA ALA A 134 8.01 -14.25 -2.48
C ALA A 134 6.55 -14.04 -2.94
N LEU A 135 5.85 -13.08 -2.33
CA LEU A 135 4.48 -12.74 -2.69
C LEU A 135 4.39 -12.13 -4.09
N LYS A 136 5.38 -11.33 -4.51
CA LYS A 136 5.41 -10.72 -5.84
C LYS A 136 5.28 -11.76 -6.96
N GLU A 137 5.92 -12.91 -6.78
CA GLU A 137 5.91 -14.00 -7.77
C GLU A 137 4.62 -14.83 -7.75
N LYS A 138 4.00 -14.98 -6.57
CA LYS A 138 2.90 -15.94 -6.35
C LYS A 138 1.52 -15.31 -6.22
N SER A 139 1.40 -14.14 -5.61
CA SER A 139 0.12 -13.55 -5.24
C SER A 139 -0.50 -12.77 -6.39
N LYS A 140 -1.77 -13.05 -6.69
CA LYS A 140 -2.56 -12.27 -7.65
C LYS A 140 -2.78 -10.85 -7.16
N MET A 141 -2.95 -10.65 -5.84
CA MET A 141 -3.12 -9.33 -5.23
C MET A 141 -1.92 -8.42 -5.49
N LEU A 142 -0.70 -8.93 -5.30
CA LEU A 142 0.53 -8.16 -5.57
C LEU A 142 0.77 -7.94 -7.06
N LYS A 143 0.43 -8.92 -7.91
CA LYS A 143 0.51 -8.76 -9.38
C LYS A 143 -0.41 -7.65 -9.87
N GLU A 144 -1.65 -7.62 -9.38
CA GLU A 144 -2.61 -6.58 -9.73
C GLU A 144 -2.18 -5.21 -9.21
N LEU A 145 -1.70 -5.12 -7.96
CA LEU A 145 -1.13 -3.88 -7.44
C LEU A 145 0.09 -3.41 -8.26
N SER A 146 0.96 -4.33 -8.68
CA SER A 146 2.10 -4.01 -9.54
C SER A 146 1.65 -3.43 -10.87
N ARG A 147 0.64 -4.05 -11.51
CA ARG A 147 0.05 -3.57 -12.76
C ARG A 147 -0.51 -2.15 -12.60
N ILE A 148 -1.33 -1.93 -11.57
CA ILE A 148 -1.89 -0.61 -11.25
C ILE A 148 -0.78 0.42 -11.00
N LEU A 149 0.30 0.06 -10.30
CA LEU A 149 1.39 1.00 -10.04
C LEU A 149 2.19 1.37 -11.30
N GLU A 150 2.24 0.50 -12.30
CA GLU A 150 3.05 0.68 -13.52
C GLU A 150 2.28 1.31 -14.70
N GLU A 151 0.95 1.30 -14.67
CA GLU A 151 0.08 2.07 -15.59
C GLU A 151 0.35 3.59 -15.55
#